data_AF-A0A8T7FXY1-F1
#
_entry.id   AF-A0A8T7FXY1-F1
#
_cell.length_a   1.000
_cell.length_b   1.000
_cell.length_c   1.000
_cell.angle_alpha   90.00
_cell.angle_beta   90.00
_cell.angle_gamma   90.00
#
_symmetry.space_group_name_H-M   'P 1'
#
loop_
_entity.id
_entity.type
_entity.pdbx_description
1 polymer ?
#
loop_
_entity_poly.entity_id
_entity_poly.type
_entity_poly.pdbx_seq_one_letter_code
_entity_poly.pdbx_strand_id
1 'polypeptide(L)'
;MAKFIQAVTQYGPRVELKPTAQLEKVAEWMSMRTGLNKSEILMILQEQSEAILYFNKDGVPVKLPGVGTFTPSIEGDGTFNIGFRADPALKKGINSTDAYEGEIKNRERIGWTRQQYKELWDSEHPQDPLEI
;
A
#
# COMPACT_ATOMS: atom_id res chain seq x y z
N MET A 1 24.51 -12.59 -16.36
CA MET A 1 23.18 -12.97 -16.86
C MET A 1 22.17 -12.40 -15.87
N ALA A 2 21.28 -11.55 -16.35
CA ALA A 2 20.28 -10.91 -15.51
C ALA A 2 19.14 -11.88 -15.18
N LYS A 3 18.53 -11.73 -14.01
CA LYS A 3 17.34 -12.48 -13.61
C LYS A 3 16.08 -11.79 -14.11
N PHE A 4 15.07 -12.57 -14.49
CA PHE A 4 13.75 -12.06 -14.88
C PHE A 4 13.17 -11.00 -13.93
N ILE A 5 13.36 -11.15 -12.61
CA ILE A 5 12.89 -10.18 -11.62
C ILE A 5 13.54 -8.79 -11.75
N GLN A 6 14.76 -8.70 -12.25
CA GLN A 6 15.45 -7.42 -12.51
C GLN A 6 14.79 -6.68 -13.67
N ALA A 7 14.44 -7.38 -14.74
CA ALA A 7 13.70 -6.81 -15.87
C ALA A 7 12.29 -6.34 -15.48
N VAL A 8 11.54 -7.15 -14.71
CA VAL A 8 10.21 -6.74 -14.21
C VAL A 8 10.32 -5.56 -13.24
N THR A 9 11.38 -5.51 -12.44
CA THR A 9 11.64 -4.37 -11.57
C THR A 9 11.89 -3.12 -12.42
N GLN A 10 12.77 -3.16 -13.41
CA GLN A 10 13.11 -1.97 -14.20
C GLN A 10 11.98 -1.51 -15.12
N TYR A 11 11.33 -2.46 -15.81
CA TYR A 11 10.41 -2.17 -16.90
C TYR A 11 8.95 -2.44 -16.57
N GLY A 12 8.64 -3.15 -15.49
CA GLY A 12 7.26 -3.50 -15.16
C GLY A 12 6.39 -2.28 -14.85
N PRO A 13 5.05 -2.44 -14.93
CA PRO A 13 4.10 -1.40 -14.57
C PRO A 13 4.23 -1.08 -13.08
N ARG A 14 4.28 0.22 -12.75
CA ARG A 14 4.48 0.69 -11.38
C ARG A 14 3.54 1.85 -11.08
N VAL A 15 2.95 1.82 -9.90
CA VAL A 15 2.22 2.97 -9.36
C VAL A 15 3.23 4.08 -9.06
N GLU A 16 2.98 5.26 -9.61
CA GLU A 16 3.70 6.48 -9.21
C GLU A 16 3.03 7.05 -7.96
N LEU A 17 3.73 6.94 -6.84
CA LEU A 17 3.23 7.41 -5.55
C LEU A 17 3.31 8.94 -5.48
N LYS A 18 2.16 9.57 -5.26
CA LYS A 18 2.10 10.96 -4.80
C LYS A 18 2.60 11.05 -3.34
N PRO A 19 2.94 12.26 -2.85
CA PRO A 19 3.31 12.42 -1.45
C PRO A 19 2.26 11.85 -0.51
N THR A 20 2.73 11.15 0.53
CA THR A 20 1.87 10.60 1.58
C THR A 20 0.98 11.68 2.16
N ALA A 21 -0.33 11.41 2.24
CA ALA A 21 -1.26 12.29 2.92
C ALA A 21 -0.97 12.25 4.43
N GLN A 22 -0.48 13.37 4.97
CA GLN A 22 -0.29 13.54 6.41
C GLN A 22 -1.62 13.70 7.12
N LEU A 23 -1.59 13.56 8.45
CA LEU A 23 -2.78 13.60 9.31
C LEU A 23 -3.61 14.87 9.08
N GLU A 24 -2.97 16.00 8.87
CA GLU A 24 -3.62 17.29 8.63
C GLU A 24 -4.44 17.30 7.34
N LYS A 25 -3.93 16.65 6.29
CA LYS A 25 -4.62 16.55 5.00
C LYS A 25 -5.81 15.61 5.08
N VAL A 26 -5.66 14.51 5.82
CA VAL A 26 -6.77 13.58 6.10
C VAL A 26 -7.87 14.28 6.91
N ALA A 27 -7.49 14.99 7.98
CA ALA A 27 -8.43 15.71 8.83
C ALA A 27 -9.18 16.81 8.07
N GLU A 28 -8.50 17.55 7.21
CA GLU A 28 -9.12 18.56 6.33
C GLU A 28 -10.13 17.94 5.36
N TRP A 29 -9.79 16.80 4.75
CA TRP A 29 -10.71 16.08 3.88
C TRP A 29 -11.96 15.59 4.63
N MET A 30 -11.78 15.09 5.86
CA MET A 30 -12.88 14.62 6.70
C MET A 30 -13.76 15.77 7.22
N SER A 31 -13.19 16.94 7.55
CA SER A 31 -13.99 18.08 8.04
C SER A 31 -14.96 18.62 6.99
N MET A 32 -14.62 18.48 5.70
CA MET A 32 -15.54 18.86 4.61
C MET A 32 -16.76 17.93 4.47
N ARG A 33 -16.72 16.74 5.06
CA ARG A 33 -17.73 15.67 4.86
C ARG A 33 -18.45 15.28 6.15
N THR A 34 -18.14 15.96 7.24
CA THR A 34 -18.71 15.72 8.57
C THR A 34 -19.12 17.05 9.18
N GLY A 35 -19.83 17.02 10.31
CA GLY A 35 -20.11 18.23 11.10
C GLY A 35 -18.96 18.63 12.03
N LEU A 36 -17.82 17.92 11.98
CA LEU A 36 -16.70 18.12 12.88
C LEU A 36 -15.68 19.08 12.28
N ASN A 37 -15.08 19.90 13.13
CA ASN A 37 -13.97 20.75 12.70
C ASN A 37 -12.65 19.96 12.63
N LYS A 38 -11.66 20.53 11.95
CA LYS A 38 -10.36 19.88 11.72
C LYS A 38 -9.65 19.47 13.02
N SER A 39 -9.72 20.30 14.07
CA SER A 39 -9.07 20.03 15.36
C SER A 39 -9.70 18.85 16.08
N GLU A 40 -11.03 18.73 16.04
CA GLU A 40 -11.77 17.59 16.59
C GLU A 40 -11.38 16.29 15.89
N ILE A 41 -11.26 16.31 14.56
CA ILE A 41 -10.86 15.13 13.79
C ILE A 41 -9.42 14.72 14.10
N LEU A 42 -8.49 15.69 14.20
CA LEU A 42 -7.10 15.39 14.59
C LEU A 42 -7.05 14.69 15.95
N MET A 43 -7.78 15.21 16.93
CA MET A 43 -7.89 14.61 18.27
C MET A 43 -8.44 13.18 18.18
N ILE A 44 -9.53 12.96 17.45
CA ILE A 44 -10.13 11.62 17.29
C ILE A 44 -9.16 10.62 16.64
N LEU A 45 -8.42 11.03 15.60
CA LEU A 45 -7.46 10.15 14.93
C LEU A 45 -6.25 9.82 15.82
N GLN A 46 -5.81 10.76 16.65
CA GLN A 46 -4.76 10.54 17.65
C GLN A 46 -5.23 9.55 18.74
N GLU A 47 -6.42 9.78 19.32
CA GLU A 47 -7.00 8.89 20.32
C GLU A 47 -7.29 7.49 19.76
N GLN A 48 -7.66 7.38 18.49
CA GLN A 48 -7.82 6.09 17.82
C GLN A 48 -6.50 5.30 17.79
N SER A 49 -5.37 5.96 17.53
CA SER A 49 -4.05 5.33 17.57
C SER A 49 -3.72 4.78 18.96
N GLU A 50 -3.99 5.57 20.01
CA GLU A 50 -3.77 5.16 21.39
C GLU A 50 -4.69 3.99 21.79
N ALA A 51 -5.95 4.01 21.36
CA ALA A 51 -6.87 2.90 21.60
C ALA A 51 -6.39 1.60 20.94
N ILE A 52 -5.91 1.66 19.70
CA ILE A 52 -5.32 0.50 19.01
C ILE A 52 -4.15 -0.05 19.84
N LEU A 53 -3.23 0.82 20.27
CA LEU A 53 -2.07 0.41 21.06
C LEU A 53 -2.47 -0.20 22.40
N TYR A 54 -3.40 0.43 23.12
CA TYR A 54 -3.87 -0.03 24.42
C TYR A 54 -4.42 -1.45 24.37
N PHE A 55 -5.35 -1.73 23.46
CA PHE A 55 -5.94 -3.07 23.33
C PHE A 55 -4.94 -4.10 22.80
N ASN A 56 -4.05 -3.72 21.88
CA ASN A 56 -3.03 -4.65 21.38
C ASN A 56 -2.01 -5.02 22.48
N LYS A 57 -1.71 -4.11 23.42
CA LYS A 57 -0.89 -4.42 24.61
C LYS A 57 -1.55 -5.46 25.52
N ASP A 58 -2.88 -5.47 25.56
CA ASP A 58 -3.68 -6.47 26.28
C ASP A 58 -3.90 -7.78 25.49
N GLY A 59 -3.26 -7.93 24.33
CA GLY A 59 -3.43 -9.08 23.46
C GLY A 59 -4.76 -9.10 22.69
N VAL A 60 -5.54 -8.01 22.73
CA VAL A 60 -6.85 -7.90 22.09
C VAL A 60 -6.73 -7.30 20.69
N PRO A 61 -7.11 -8.03 19.62
CA PRO A 61 -7.15 -7.46 18.28
C PRO A 61 -8.23 -6.38 18.14
N VAL A 62 -7.92 -5.30 17.43
CA VAL A 62 -8.83 -4.18 17.20
C VAL A 62 -9.29 -4.18 15.74
N LYS A 63 -10.59 -4.35 15.52
CA LYS A 63 -11.22 -4.21 14.20
C LYS A 63 -11.86 -2.83 14.07
N LEU A 64 -11.41 -2.07 13.08
CA LEU A 64 -12.00 -0.81 12.67
C LEU A 64 -12.72 -1.01 11.32
N PRO A 65 -14.07 -1.06 11.30
CA PRO A 65 -14.82 -1.27 10.06
C PRO A 65 -14.46 -0.26 8.98
N GLY A 66 -14.21 -0.74 7.75
CA GLY A 66 -13.82 0.12 6.64
C GLY A 66 -12.33 0.53 6.63
N VAL A 67 -11.56 0.18 7.66
CA VAL A 67 -10.10 0.41 7.73
C VAL A 67 -9.36 -0.92 7.70
N GLY A 68 -9.60 -1.77 8.70
CA GLY A 68 -8.92 -3.05 8.82
C GLY A 68 -8.92 -3.62 10.23
N THR A 69 -8.06 -4.60 10.45
CA THR A 69 -7.84 -5.24 11.76
C THR A 69 -6.38 -5.14 12.14
N PHE A 70 -6.13 -4.70 13.37
CA PHE A 70 -4.82 -4.60 14.02
C PHE A 70 -4.71 -5.75 15.03
N THR A 71 -3.77 -6.66 14.82
CA THR A 71 -3.62 -7.89 15.61
C THR A 71 -2.23 -7.94 16.24
N PRO A 72 -2.11 -8.12 17.57
CA PRO A 72 -0.82 -8.28 18.20
C PRO A 72 -0.23 -9.65 17.85
N SER A 73 1.09 -9.69 17.72
CA SER A 73 1.85 -10.89 17.37
C SER A 73 3.20 -10.85 18.06
N ILE A 74 3.83 -12.01 18.21
CA ILE A 74 5.17 -12.15 18.79
C ILE A 74 6.04 -12.96 17.83
N GLU A 75 7.26 -12.50 17.59
CA GLU A 75 8.28 -13.23 16.83
C GLU A 75 8.99 -14.29 17.71
N GLY A 76 9.76 -15.17 17.08
CA GLY A 76 10.47 -16.24 17.79
C GLY A 76 11.54 -15.74 18.77
N ASP A 77 11.98 -14.49 18.63
CA ASP A 77 12.95 -13.81 19.50
C ASP A 77 12.30 -13.07 20.67
N GLY A 78 10.96 -13.03 20.74
CA GLY A 78 10.20 -12.30 21.76
C GLY A 78 9.83 -10.87 21.38
N THR A 79 10.16 -10.39 20.18
CA THR A 79 9.76 -9.05 19.70
C THR A 79 8.26 -9.02 19.40
N PHE A 80 7.55 -8.04 19.97
CA PHE A 80 6.13 -7.83 19.70
C PHE A 80 5.90 -6.93 18.48
N ASN A 81 4.95 -7.33 17.63
CA ASN A 81 4.54 -6.59 16.44
C ASN A 81 3.02 -6.47 16.35
N ILE A 82 2.53 -5.44 15.65
CA ILE A 82 1.12 -5.31 15.29
C ILE A 82 0.97 -5.60 13.80
N GLY A 83 0.33 -6.71 13.47
CA GLY A 83 -0.05 -7.03 12.11
C GLY A 83 -1.27 -6.20 11.68
N PHE A 84 -1.21 -5.57 10.52
CA PHE A 84 -2.34 -4.86 9.92
C PHE A 84 -2.89 -5.65 8.72
N ARG A 85 -4.19 -5.93 8.76
CA ARG A 85 -4.94 -6.46 7.61
C ARG A 85 -5.98 -5.45 7.16
N ALA A 86 -5.78 -4.85 5.99
CA ALA A 86 -6.72 -3.91 5.40
C ALA A 86 -8.11 -4.54 5.18
N ASP A 87 -9.16 -3.74 5.35
CA ASP A 87 -10.53 -4.17 5.07
C ASP A 87 -10.67 -4.57 3.59
N PRO A 88 -11.23 -5.76 3.26
CA PRO A 88 -11.44 -6.20 1.88
C PRO A 88 -12.20 -5.19 1.01
N ALA A 89 -13.06 -4.36 1.60
CA ALA A 89 -13.79 -3.31 0.90
C ALA A 89 -12.85 -2.27 0.26
N LEU A 90 -11.73 -1.92 0.92
CA LEU A 90 -10.73 -0.99 0.38
C LEU A 90 -10.04 -1.57 -0.86
N LYS A 91 -9.64 -2.85 -0.79
CA LYS A 91 -9.04 -3.56 -1.93
C LYS A 91 -10.04 -3.67 -3.08
N LYS A 92 -11.31 -3.95 -2.80
CA LYS A 92 -12.35 -3.99 -3.83
C LYS A 92 -12.56 -2.61 -4.46
N GLY A 93 -12.55 -1.55 -3.66
CA GLY A 93 -12.76 -0.17 -4.12
C GLY A 93 -11.66 0.32 -5.06
N ILE A 94 -10.37 0.06 -4.76
CA ILE A 94 -9.29 0.48 -5.67
C ILE A 94 -9.23 -0.34 -6.97
N ASN A 95 -9.74 -1.58 -6.96
CA ASN A 95 -9.75 -2.48 -8.12
C ASN A 95 -11.06 -2.42 -8.92
N SER A 96 -12.03 -1.57 -8.58
CA SER A 96 -13.20 -1.40 -9.44
C SER A 96 -12.80 -0.71 -10.75
N THR A 97 -13.53 -1.04 -11.82
CA THR A 97 -13.29 -0.48 -13.16
C THR A 97 -13.19 1.04 -13.10
N ASP A 98 -12.09 1.56 -13.62
CA ASP A 98 -11.76 2.99 -13.69
C ASP A 98 -11.73 3.76 -12.35
N ALA A 99 -11.64 3.07 -11.20
CA ALA A 99 -11.59 3.73 -9.90
C ALA A 99 -10.20 4.22 -9.48
N TYR A 100 -9.14 3.69 -10.07
CA TYR A 100 -7.78 4.14 -9.78
C TYR A 100 -7.42 5.38 -10.59
N GLU A 101 -7.39 6.54 -9.93
CA GLU A 101 -7.08 7.85 -10.53
C GLU A 101 -5.58 8.24 -10.47
N GLY A 102 -4.74 7.36 -9.93
CA GLY A 102 -3.30 7.61 -9.82
C GLY A 102 -2.56 7.37 -11.14
N GLU A 103 -1.30 7.83 -11.17
CA GLU A 103 -0.43 7.64 -12.33
C GLU A 103 0.25 6.27 -12.29
N ILE A 104 0.35 5.63 -13.46
CA ILE A 104 0.99 4.33 -13.63
C ILE A 104 2.13 4.50 -14.63
N LYS A 105 3.37 4.34 -14.17
CA LYS A 105 4.53 4.24 -15.06
C LYS A 105 4.49 2.93 -15.81
N ASN A 106 4.90 2.95 -17.08
CA ASN A 106 4.92 1.79 -17.97
C ASN A 106 3.55 1.11 -18.06
N ARG A 107 2.45 1.88 -18.09
CA ARG A 107 1.08 1.36 -18.12
C ARG A 107 0.83 0.47 -19.35
N GLU A 108 1.48 0.80 -20.46
CA GLU A 108 1.47 0.02 -21.71
C GLU A 108 2.10 -1.38 -21.56
N ARG A 109 2.80 -1.64 -20.45
CA ARG A 109 3.49 -2.90 -20.16
C ARG A 109 2.70 -3.82 -19.22
N ILE A 110 1.49 -3.42 -18.86
CA ILE A 110 0.56 -4.29 -18.13
C ILE A 110 0.24 -5.51 -19.01
N GLY A 111 0.44 -6.70 -18.45
CA GLY A 111 0.17 -7.97 -19.14
C GLY A 111 1.29 -8.46 -20.06
N TRP A 112 2.45 -7.81 -20.08
CA TRP A 112 3.60 -8.29 -20.85
C TRP A 112 4.04 -9.70 -20.45
N THR A 113 4.39 -10.48 -21.47
CA THR A 113 4.94 -11.83 -21.36
C THR A 113 6.43 -11.80 -21.02
N ARG A 114 6.99 -12.94 -20.61
CA ARG A 114 8.42 -13.03 -20.28
C ARG A 114 9.30 -12.70 -21.49
N GLN A 115 8.91 -13.15 -22.69
CA GLN A 115 9.61 -12.90 -23.94
C GLN A 115 9.68 -11.40 -24.28
N GLN A 116 8.59 -10.65 -24.07
CA GLN A 116 8.58 -9.21 -24.32
C GLN A 116 9.53 -8.45 -23.39
N TYR A 117 9.64 -8.86 -22.12
CA TYR A 117 10.66 -8.33 -21.21
C TYR A 117 12.07 -8.73 -21.63
N LYS A 118 12.26 -9.94 -22.21
CA LYS A 118 13.54 -10.40 -22.76
C LYS A 118 14.03 -9.50 -23.87
N GLU A 119 13.17 -9.28 -24.86
CA GLU A 119 13.51 -8.54 -26.08
C GLU A 119 13.94 -7.12 -25.72
N LEU A 120 13.19 -6.47 -24.81
CA LEU A 120 13.53 -5.14 -24.33
C LEU A 120 14.85 -5.13 -23.53
N TRP A 121 15.01 -6.09 -22.61
CA TRP A 121 16.22 -6.17 -21.78
C TRP A 121 17.47 -6.44 -22.61
N ASP A 122 17.44 -7.45 -23.48
CA ASP A 122 18.58 -7.87 -24.30
C ASP A 122 18.96 -6.80 -25.33
N SER A 123 17.99 -6.03 -25.82
CA SER A 123 18.25 -4.88 -26.71
C SER A 123 18.99 -3.74 -25.97
N GLU A 124 18.63 -3.47 -24.72
CA GLU A 124 19.25 -2.39 -23.94
C GLU A 124 20.53 -2.84 -23.21
N HIS A 125 20.68 -4.14 -22.93
CA HIS A 125 21.81 -4.74 -22.22
C HIS A 125 22.39 -5.96 -22.96
N PRO A 126 22.99 -5.78 -24.16
CA PRO A 126 23.51 -6.91 -24.96
C PRO A 126 24.59 -7.74 -24.26
N GLN A 127 25.30 -7.14 -23.30
CA GLN A 127 26.40 -7.76 -22.54
C GLN A 127 25.91 -8.53 -21.30
N ASP A 128 24.63 -8.37 -20.92
CA ASP A 128 24.04 -9.05 -19.78
C ASP A 128 22.63 -9.54 -20.12
N PRO A 129 22.50 -10.55 -21.00
CA PRO A 129 21.19 -11.00 -21.48
C PRO A 129 20.35 -11.56 -20.33
N LEU A 130 19.03 -11.45 -20.47
CA LEU A 130 18.06 -11.90 -19.50
C LEU A 130 17.88 -13.41 -19.57
N GLU A 131 18.05 -14.07 -18.43
CA GLU A 131 17.70 -15.48 -18.23
C GLU A 131 16.19 -15.61 -17.96
N ILE A 132 15.51 -16.51 -18.69
CA ILE A 132 14.04 -16.71 -18.63
C ILE A 132 13.68 -18.17 -18.42
#